data_AF-A2AXH8-F1
#
_entry.id   AF-A2AXH8-F1
#
_cell.length_a   1.000
_cell.length_b   1.000
_cell.length_c   1.000
_cell.angle_alpha   90.00
_cell.angle_beta   90.00
_cell.angle_gamma   90.00
#
_symmetry.space_group_name_H-M   'P 1'
#
loop_
_entity.id
_entity.type
_entity.pdbx_description
1 polymer ?
#
loop_
_entity_poly.entity_id
_entity_poly.type
_entity_poly.pdbx_seq_one_letter_code
_entity_poly.pdbx_strand_id
1 'polypeptide(L)'
;GLALWQWFYIGSAFRNAEYNESARAIQAAFFYFEPKHAEDKLIVREYQTIADKCVYNCSYINVYRQNGTLSKFETDREHFADLLLSNHFRTFMLAASWNGTKNVGLSFSADKPEVTQEQKKEFLDVIKCIGIQESEIIYTDEKKDACGPLQKQHEEERKKETEGS
;
A
#
# COMPACT_ATOMS: atom_id res chain seq x y z
N GLY A 1 -17.80 6.82 -14.74
CA GLY A 1 -17.63 6.15 -13.43
C GLY A 1 -16.18 6.23 -13.06
N LEU A 2 -15.86 6.71 -11.85
CA LEU A 2 -14.48 6.78 -11.36
C LEU A 2 -13.93 5.35 -11.23
N ALA A 3 -12.90 5.02 -12.00
CA ALA A 3 -12.21 3.74 -11.87
C ALA A 3 -11.49 3.71 -10.51
N LEU A 4 -11.98 2.87 -9.59
CA LEU A 4 -11.28 2.57 -8.36
C LEU A 4 -10.22 1.54 -8.68
N TRP A 5 -8.95 1.90 -8.48
CA TRP A 5 -7.83 0.99 -8.71
C TRP A 5 -7.55 0.23 -7.42
N GLN A 6 -7.82 -1.07 -7.43
CA GLN A 6 -7.52 -1.97 -6.33
C GLN A 6 -6.04 -2.38 -6.37
N TRP A 7 -5.41 -2.35 -5.21
CA TRP A 7 -4.03 -2.75 -5.02
C TRP A 7 -3.92 -3.66 -3.80
N PHE A 8 -3.00 -4.61 -3.87
CA PHE A 8 -2.67 -5.55 -2.81
C PHE A 8 -1.28 -5.21 -2.31
N TYR A 9 -1.13 -5.09 -1.00
CA TYR A 9 0.16 -4.94 -0.36
C TYR A 9 0.81 -6.33 -0.28
N ILE A 10 1.91 -6.52 -1.01
CA ILE A 10 2.58 -7.81 -1.21
C ILE A 10 3.64 -8.05 -0.13
N GLY A 11 4.34 -7.00 0.25
CA GLY A 11 5.37 -7.09 1.28
C GLY A 11 6.21 -5.83 1.39
N SER A 12 7.12 -5.85 2.35
CA SER A 12 8.04 -4.74 2.58
C SER A 12 9.24 -5.15 3.40
N ALA A 13 10.26 -4.30 3.40
CA ALA A 13 11.32 -4.33 4.40
C ALA A 13 11.78 -2.90 4.70
N PHE A 14 11.99 -2.59 5.97
CA PHE A 14 12.45 -1.28 6.42
C PHE A 14 13.64 -1.42 7.36
N ARG A 15 14.53 -0.43 7.40
CA ARG A 15 15.50 -0.32 8.50
C ARG A 15 14.89 0.26 9.77
N ASN A 16 13.78 0.98 9.62
CA ASN A 16 13.02 1.53 10.72
C ASN A 16 12.25 0.42 11.45
N ALA A 17 12.51 0.25 12.76
CA ALA A 17 11.91 -0.82 13.56
C ALA A 17 10.39 -0.68 13.69
N GLU A 18 9.88 0.54 13.88
CA GLU A 18 8.44 0.83 13.98
C GLU A 18 7.70 0.39 12.71
N TYR A 19 8.25 0.70 11.53
CA TYR A 19 7.66 0.25 10.26
C TYR A 19 7.71 -1.27 10.07
N ASN A 20 8.79 -1.92 10.49
CA ASN A 20 8.86 -3.38 10.45
C ASN A 20 7.87 -4.05 11.40
N GLU A 21 7.67 -3.50 12.60
CA GLU A 21 6.68 -4.01 13.56
C GLU A 21 5.27 -3.88 12.99
N SER A 22 4.92 -2.71 12.43
CA SER A 22 3.65 -2.50 11.74
C SER A 22 3.47 -3.45 10.56
N ALA A 23 4.50 -3.63 9.73
CA ALA A 23 4.44 -4.56 8.59
C ALA A 23 4.24 -6.02 9.02
N ARG A 24 4.86 -6.46 10.12
CA ARG A 24 4.69 -7.83 10.67
C ARG A 24 3.28 -8.10 11.20
N ALA A 25 2.59 -7.07 11.66
CA ALA A 25 1.23 -7.20 12.16
C ALA A 25 0.20 -7.42 11.03
N ILE A 26 0.52 -7.00 9.81
CA ILE A 26 -0.36 -7.10 8.64
C ILE A 26 -0.23 -8.51 8.04
N GLN A 27 -1.29 -9.30 8.15
CA GLN A 27 -1.35 -10.65 7.58
C GLN A 27 -1.71 -10.61 6.10
N ALA A 28 -2.66 -9.75 5.73
CA ALA A 28 -3.08 -9.47 4.36
C ALA A 28 -3.57 -8.03 4.29
N ALA A 29 -3.42 -7.36 3.15
CA ALA A 29 -4.03 -6.05 2.96
C ALA A 29 -4.29 -5.74 1.49
N PHE A 30 -5.41 -5.09 1.23
CA PHE A 30 -5.72 -4.46 -0.05
C PHE A 30 -6.33 -3.08 0.17
N PHE A 31 -6.23 -2.23 -0.84
CA PHE A 31 -6.74 -0.88 -0.77
C PHE A 31 -7.16 -0.35 -2.13
N TYR A 32 -7.99 0.69 -2.11
CA TYR A 32 -8.40 1.41 -3.31
C TYR A 32 -7.86 2.82 -3.30
N PHE A 33 -7.32 3.25 -4.43
CA PHE A 33 -7.03 4.66 -4.69
C PHE A 33 -8.12 5.30 -5.54
N GLU A 34 -8.58 6.46 -5.09
CA GLU A 34 -9.46 7.34 -5.84
C GLU A 34 -8.83 8.74 -5.92
N PRO A 35 -8.37 9.16 -7.10
CA PRO A 35 -7.70 10.44 -7.25
C PRO A 35 -8.68 11.62 -7.19
N LYS A 36 -8.30 12.65 -6.42
CA LYS A 36 -8.90 14.00 -6.43
C LYS A 36 -7.91 14.95 -7.08
N HIS A 37 -7.87 14.92 -8.41
CA HIS A 37 -6.84 15.61 -9.21
C HIS A 37 -6.73 17.11 -8.93
N ALA A 38 -7.85 17.80 -8.69
CA ALA A 38 -7.86 19.24 -8.44
C ALA A 38 -7.27 19.63 -7.08
N GLU A 39 -7.16 18.68 -6.14
CA GLU A 39 -6.68 18.90 -4.78
C GLU A 39 -5.31 18.27 -4.53
N ASP A 40 -4.73 17.62 -5.53
CA ASP A 40 -3.51 16.82 -5.38
C ASP A 40 -3.59 15.82 -4.21
N LYS A 41 -4.72 15.11 -4.14
CA LYS A 41 -4.99 14.09 -3.13
C LYS A 41 -5.42 12.76 -3.73
N LEU A 42 -5.20 11.69 -2.98
CA LEU A 42 -5.82 10.39 -3.19
C LEU A 42 -6.69 10.08 -1.97
N ILE A 43 -7.96 9.70 -2.19
CA ILE A 43 -8.72 9.00 -1.16
C ILE A 43 -8.23 7.56 -1.17
N VAL A 44 -7.89 7.05 0.00
CA VAL A 44 -7.47 5.67 0.21
C VAL A 44 -8.49 4.98 1.09
N ARG A 45 -8.98 3.83 0.62
CA ARG A 45 -9.80 2.92 1.42
C ARG A 45 -9.00 1.65 1.64
N GLU A 46 -8.52 1.47 2.86
CA GLU A 46 -7.63 0.38 3.26
C GLU A 46 -8.41 -0.70 4.00
N TYR A 47 -8.13 -1.94 3.64
CA TYR A 47 -8.66 -3.14 4.26
C TYR A 47 -7.47 -3.99 4.67
N GLN A 48 -7.22 -4.07 5.97
CA GLN A 48 -6.09 -4.80 6.53
C GLN A 48 -6.59 -5.94 7.39
N THR A 49 -6.00 -7.11 7.24
CA THR A 49 -6.20 -8.20 8.18
C THR A 49 -5.09 -8.18 9.22
N ILE A 50 -5.46 -7.92 10.47
CA ILE A 50 -4.58 -7.83 11.63
C ILE A 50 -5.19 -8.69 12.73
N ALA A 51 -4.40 -9.62 13.29
CA ALA A 51 -4.85 -10.56 14.31
C ALA A 51 -6.16 -11.27 13.94
N ASP A 52 -6.23 -11.78 12.70
CA ASP A 52 -7.35 -12.50 12.09
C ASP A 52 -8.66 -11.70 12.02
N LYS A 53 -8.57 -10.37 12.09
CA LYS A 53 -9.71 -9.45 12.02
C LYS A 53 -9.50 -8.43 10.91
N CYS A 54 -10.60 -8.07 10.26
CA CYS A 54 -10.57 -6.96 9.32
C CYS A 54 -10.55 -5.62 10.06
N VAL A 55 -9.59 -4.78 9.71
CA VAL A 55 -9.47 -3.39 10.11
C VAL A 55 -9.63 -2.55 8.85
N TYR A 56 -10.65 -1.69 8.86
CA TYR A 56 -10.94 -0.78 7.77
C TYR A 56 -10.54 0.65 8.14
N ASN A 57 -9.91 1.34 7.20
CA ASN A 57 -9.61 2.76 7.32
C ASN A 57 -9.90 3.50 6.01
N CYS A 58 -10.36 4.75 6.14
CA CYS A 58 -10.56 5.66 5.01
C CYS A 58 -9.83 6.97 5.31
N SER A 59 -8.85 7.31 4.48
CA SER A 59 -8.01 8.48 4.71
C SER A 59 -7.66 9.19 3.41
N TYR A 60 -6.93 10.30 3.53
CA TYR A 60 -6.36 11.03 2.41
C TYR A 60 -4.85 10.84 2.37
N ILE A 61 -4.32 10.72 1.16
CA ILE A 61 -2.88 10.87 0.87
C ILE A 61 -2.71 12.18 0.10
N ASN A 62 -1.74 13.00 0.53
CA ASN A 62 -1.32 14.18 -0.24
C ASN A 62 -0.30 13.76 -1.31
N VAL A 63 -0.38 14.39 -2.49
CA VAL A 63 0.47 14.10 -3.65
C VAL A 63 1.35 15.30 -3.96
N TYR A 64 2.66 15.15 -3.80
CA TYR A 64 3.65 16.17 -4.15
C TYR A 64 4.21 15.89 -5.54
N ARG A 65 3.48 16.30 -6.58
CA ARG A 65 3.78 15.96 -8.00
C ARG A 65 5.20 16.26 -8.44
N GLN A 66 5.74 17.41 -8.04
CA GLN A 66 7.08 17.85 -8.46
C GLN A 66 8.18 16.91 -7.94
N ASN A 67 7.96 16.29 -6.78
CA ASN A 67 8.95 15.46 -6.11
C ASN A 67 8.68 13.96 -6.31
N GLY A 68 7.49 13.60 -6.81
CA GLY A 68 7.06 12.20 -6.88
C GLY A 68 6.82 11.58 -5.50
N THR A 69 6.53 12.40 -4.48
CA THR A 69 6.37 11.96 -3.09
C THR A 69 4.90 11.95 -2.69
N LEU A 70 4.53 11.00 -1.84
CA LEU A 70 3.22 10.89 -1.20
C LEU A 70 3.37 11.13 0.31
N SER A 71 2.37 11.71 0.95
CA SER A 71 2.30 11.74 2.42
C SER A 71 0.95 11.30 2.97
N LYS A 72 0.98 10.74 4.18
CA LYS A 72 -0.20 10.29 4.93
C LYS A 72 -0.03 10.64 6.41
N PHE A 73 -1.10 11.10 7.04
CA PHE A 73 -1.15 11.29 8.49
C PHE A 73 -1.62 10.00 9.17
N GLU A 74 -0.85 9.52 10.14
CA GLU A 74 -1.21 8.40 11.01
C GLU A 74 -0.84 8.75 12.46
N THR A 75 -1.79 8.58 13.40
CA THR A 75 -1.58 8.76 14.85
C THR A 75 -0.77 10.01 15.22
N ASP A 76 -1.13 11.16 14.62
CA ASP A 76 -0.52 12.49 14.82
C ASP A 76 0.85 12.73 14.16
N ARG A 77 1.31 11.82 13.30
CA ARG A 77 2.55 12.00 12.53
C ARG A 77 2.27 11.94 11.03
N GLU A 78 2.93 12.81 10.28
CA GLU A 78 2.94 12.73 8.82
C GLU A 78 4.09 11.84 8.35
N HIS A 79 3.76 10.83 7.56
CA HIS A 79 4.67 9.87 6.97
C HIS A 79 4.80 10.15 5.48
N PHE A 80 6.02 10.06 4.95
CA PHE A 80 6.31 10.37 3.56
C PHE A 80 6.99 9.20 2.89
N ALA A 81 6.63 8.98 1.62
CA ALA A 81 7.26 7.98 0.79
C ALA A 81 7.34 8.43 -0.66
N ASP A 82 8.46 8.13 -1.31
CA ASP A 82 8.64 8.36 -2.73
C ASP A 82 7.96 7.26 -3.54
N LEU A 83 7.17 7.65 -4.54
CA LEU A 83 6.49 6.73 -5.44
C LEU A 83 7.45 6.25 -6.53
N LEU A 84 7.74 4.96 -6.50
CA LEU A 84 8.54 4.29 -7.52
C LEU A 84 7.62 3.44 -8.39
N LEU A 85 7.46 3.85 -9.65
CA LEU A 85 6.65 3.11 -10.62
C LEU A 85 7.47 2.01 -11.27
N SER A 86 6.90 0.81 -11.35
CA SER A 86 7.52 -0.29 -12.08
C SER A 86 7.37 -0.11 -13.59
N ASN A 87 8.18 -0.86 -14.34
CA ASN A 87 8.06 -0.96 -15.79
C ASN A 87 6.75 -1.66 -16.24
N HIS A 88 6.07 -2.36 -15.33
CA HIS A 88 4.93 -3.20 -15.66
C HIS A 88 3.56 -2.53 -15.46
N PHE A 89 3.51 -1.28 -14.95
CA PHE A 89 2.31 -0.50 -14.59
C PHE A 89 1.29 -1.19 -13.66
N ARG A 90 1.53 -2.45 -13.32
CA ARG A 90 0.71 -3.34 -12.48
C ARG A 90 1.30 -3.53 -11.09
N THR A 91 2.45 -2.92 -10.83
CA THR A 91 3.07 -2.86 -9.52
C THR A 91 3.65 -1.47 -9.29
N PHE A 92 3.75 -1.10 -8.02
CA PHE A 92 4.48 0.08 -7.60
C PHE A 92 5.14 -0.19 -6.25
N MET A 93 6.11 0.64 -5.93
CA MET A 93 6.80 0.61 -4.66
C MET A 93 6.74 1.98 -3.98
N LEU A 94 6.71 2.00 -2.66
CA LEU A 94 6.84 3.22 -1.87
C LEU A 94 8.13 3.15 -1.06
N ALA A 95 9.05 4.06 -1.34
CA ALA A 95 10.32 4.15 -0.62
C ALA A 95 10.17 5.12 0.55
N ALA A 96 10.35 4.61 1.78
CA ALA A 96 10.41 5.46 2.96
C ALA A 96 11.77 6.17 3.00
N SER A 97 11.80 7.49 2.76
CA SER A 97 13.06 8.25 2.58
C SER A 97 13.28 9.38 3.59
N TRP A 98 12.39 9.55 4.58
CA TRP A 98 12.29 10.76 5.41
C TRP A 98 13.59 11.23 6.12
N ASN A 99 14.64 10.42 6.31
CA ASN A 99 15.86 10.86 7.03
C ASN A 99 17.16 10.20 6.53
N GLY A 100 17.33 10.08 5.21
CA GLY A 100 18.55 9.48 4.63
C GLY A 100 18.68 7.99 4.92
N THR A 101 19.91 7.45 4.92
CA THR A 101 20.19 6.00 4.91
C THR A 101 19.73 5.22 6.14
N LYS A 102 19.35 5.89 7.23
CA LYS A 102 18.95 5.24 8.49
C LYS A 102 17.52 4.71 8.51
N ASN A 103 16.62 5.31 7.74
CA ASN A 103 15.20 4.91 7.69
C ASN A 103 14.79 4.35 6.33
N VAL A 104 15.76 4.02 5.47
CA VAL A 104 15.48 3.48 4.14
C VAL A 104 14.69 2.18 4.27
N GLY A 105 13.69 2.05 3.40
CA GLY A 105 12.88 0.86 3.29
C GLY A 105 11.89 1.00 2.17
N LEU A 106 11.23 -0.10 1.85
CA LEU A 106 10.43 -0.23 0.64
C LEU A 106 9.22 -1.08 0.93
N SER A 107 8.04 -0.59 0.57
CA SER A 107 6.85 -1.43 0.41
C SER A 107 6.59 -1.70 -1.07
N PHE A 108 5.97 -2.85 -1.34
CA PHE A 108 5.67 -3.31 -2.68
C PHE A 108 4.19 -3.67 -2.78
N SER A 109 3.53 -3.15 -3.82
CA SER A 109 2.11 -3.39 -4.07
C SER A 109 1.87 -3.78 -5.52
N ALA A 110 0.82 -4.56 -5.76
CA ALA A 110 0.46 -5.07 -7.07
C ALA A 110 -1.06 -5.02 -7.31
N ASP A 111 -1.49 -5.07 -8.57
CA ASP A 111 -2.91 -5.11 -8.97
C ASP A 111 -3.58 -6.48 -8.70
N LYS A 112 -2.78 -7.47 -8.30
CA LYS A 112 -3.18 -8.83 -7.91
C LYS A 112 -2.46 -9.24 -6.63
N PRO A 113 -3.05 -10.14 -5.83
CA PRO A 113 -2.42 -10.63 -4.60
C PRO A 113 -1.18 -11.51 -4.85
N GLU A 114 -1.09 -12.10 -6.06
CA GLU A 114 0.06 -12.90 -6.50
C GLU A 114 0.85 -12.16 -7.57
N VAL A 115 2.18 -12.14 -7.44
CA VAL A 115 3.10 -11.48 -8.36
C VAL A 115 3.87 -12.48 -9.21
N THR A 116 4.22 -12.08 -10.44
CA THR A 116 5.06 -12.91 -11.32
C THR A 116 6.51 -12.94 -10.84
N GLN A 117 7.32 -13.83 -11.41
CA GLN A 117 8.75 -13.89 -11.08
C GLN A 117 9.49 -12.63 -11.50
N GLU A 118 9.09 -11.99 -12.60
CA GLU A 118 9.66 -10.74 -13.09
C GLU A 118 9.36 -9.58 -12.13
N GLN A 119 8.09 -9.45 -11.72
CA GLN A 119 7.67 -8.44 -10.74
C GLN A 119 8.37 -8.63 -9.39
N LYS A 120 8.48 -9.89 -8.93
CA LYS A 120 9.22 -10.20 -7.70
C LYS A 120 10.70 -9.85 -7.84
N LYS A 121 11.32 -10.18 -8.96
CA LYS A 121 12.74 -9.88 -9.22
C LYS A 121 13.01 -8.37 -9.18
N GLU A 122 12.16 -7.56 -9.81
CA GLU A 122 12.28 -6.10 -9.78
C GLU A 122 12.28 -5.57 -8.34
N PHE A 123 11.35 -6.04 -7.50
CA PHE A 123 11.31 -5.68 -6.08
C PHE A 123 12.59 -6.10 -5.33
N LEU A 124 13.07 -7.33 -5.54
CA LEU A 124 14.29 -7.85 -4.90
C LEU A 124 15.55 -7.06 -5.33
N ASP A 125 15.64 -6.67 -6.60
CA ASP A 125 16.75 -5.87 -7.12
C ASP A 125 16.80 -4.49 -6.43
N VAL A 126 15.64 -3.85 -6.17
CA VAL A 126 15.57 -2.58 -5.42
C VAL A 126 15.92 -2.78 -3.94
N ILE A 127 15.39 -3.82 -3.29
CA ILE A 127 15.72 -4.19 -1.89
C ILE A 127 17.23 -4.36 -1.70
N LYS A 128 17.88 -5.08 -2.63
CA LYS A 128 19.33 -5.27 -2.61
C LYS A 128 20.09 -3.96 -2.84
N CYS A 129 19.61 -3.11 -3.74
CA CYS A 129 20.20 -1.80 -4.03
C CYS A 129 20.24 -0.91 -2.79
N ILE A 130 19.19 -0.91 -1.98
CA ILE A 130 19.14 -0.14 -0.71
C ILE A 130 19.85 -0.85 0.46
N GLY A 131 20.47 -2.01 0.21
CA GLY A 131 21.27 -2.75 1.17
C GLY A 131 20.44 -3.37 2.30
N ILE A 132 19.27 -3.91 1.96
CA ILE A 132 18.46 -4.76 2.84
C ILE A 132 18.54 -6.21 2.31
N GLN A 133 18.62 -7.19 3.21
CA GLN A 133 18.68 -8.60 2.82
C GLN A 133 17.28 -9.14 2.50
N GLU A 134 17.19 -10.07 1.55
CA GLU A 134 15.90 -10.68 1.19
C GLU A 134 15.22 -11.39 2.36
N SER A 135 16.01 -11.94 3.30
CA SER A 135 15.52 -12.58 4.53
C SER A 135 14.85 -11.60 5.51
N GLU A 136 15.05 -10.29 5.34
CA GLU A 136 14.42 -9.25 6.15
C GLU A 136 13.04 -8.84 5.60
N ILE A 137 12.68 -9.32 4.41
CA ILE A 137 11.39 -9.01 3.79
C ILE A 137 10.26 -9.73 4.52
N ILE A 138 9.23 -8.95 4.85
CA ILE A 138 7.96 -9.44 5.36
C ILE A 138 6.99 -9.49 4.18
N TYR A 139 6.39 -10.65 3.96
CA TYR A 139 5.37 -10.86 2.94
C TYR A 139 4.01 -11.06 3.60
N THR A 140 2.97 -10.56 2.93
CA THR A 140 1.58 -10.89 3.27
C THR A 140 1.19 -12.26 2.70
N ASP A 141 0.09 -12.81 3.22
CA ASP A 141 -0.51 -14.04 2.75
C ASP A 141 -2.01 -13.79 2.52
N GLU A 142 -2.41 -13.64 1.26
CA GLU A 142 -3.80 -13.37 0.88
C GLU A 142 -4.78 -14.44 1.37
N LYS A 143 -4.31 -15.67 1.62
CA LYS A 143 -5.16 -16.72 2.21
C LYS A 143 -5.59 -16.41 3.64
N LYS A 144 -4.96 -15.45 4.30
CA LYS A 144 -5.32 -14.94 5.63
C LYS A 144 -6.26 -13.74 5.56
N ASP A 145 -6.72 -13.32 4.39
CA ASP A 145 -7.66 -12.22 4.28
C ASP A 145 -8.96 -12.48 5.05
N ALA A 146 -9.29 -11.57 5.96
CA ALA A 146 -10.55 -11.53 6.69
C ALA A 146 -11.46 -10.38 6.23
N CYS A 147 -11.03 -9.59 5.23
CA CYS A 147 -11.73 -8.37 4.82
C CYS A 147 -12.72 -8.54 3.67
N GLY A 148 -12.68 -9.65 2.93
CA GLY A 148 -13.61 -9.94 1.83
C GLY A 148 -15.09 -9.71 2.15
N PRO A 149 -15.63 -10.15 3.31
CA PRO A 149 -17.03 -9.88 3.67
C PRO A 149 -17.34 -8.38 3.81
N LEU A 150 -16.47 -7.61 4.46
CA LEU A 150 -16.66 -6.17 4.67
C LEU A 150 -16.56 -5.39 3.35
N GLN A 151 -15.61 -5.76 2.49
CA GLN A 151 -15.49 -5.18 1.15
C GLN A 151 -16.78 -5.37 0.34
N LYS A 152 -17.34 -6.58 0.32
CA LYS A 152 -18.60 -6.89 -0.39
C LYS A 152 -19.75 -6.03 0.11
N GLN A 153 -19.88 -5.90 1.44
CA GLN A 153 -20.89 -5.02 2.03
C GLN A 153 -20.74 -3.58 1.54
N HIS A 154 -19.54 -3.01 1.63
CA HIS A 154 -19.29 -1.64 1.17
C HIS A 154 -19.50 -1.46 -0.35
N GLU A 155 -19.25 -2.50 -1.16
CA GLU A 155 -19.56 -2.47 -2.60
C GLU A 155 -21.07 -2.42 -2.87
N GLU A 156 -21.86 -3.17 -2.12
CA GLU A 156 -23.33 -3.15 -2.23
C GLU A 156 -23.92 -1.82 -1.79
N GLU A 157 -23.43 -1.24 -0.69
CA GLU A 157 -23.84 0.07 -0.20
C GLU A 157 -23.60 1.17 -1.25
N ARG A 158 -22.40 1.22 -1.84
CA ARG A 158 -22.07 2.20 -2.90
C ARG A 158 -22.94 2.05 -4.15
N LYS A 159 -23.28 0.81 -4.53
CA LYS A 159 -24.18 0.58 -5.69
C LYS A 159 -25.57 1.15 -5.41
N LYS A 160 -26.11 0.92 -4.22
CA LYS A 160 -27.42 1.46 -3.81
C LYS A 160 -27.44 2.99 -3.77
N GLU A 161 -26.37 3.62 -3.27
CA GLU A 161 -26.24 5.08 -3.29
C GLU A 161 -26.20 5.66 -4.72
N THR A 162 -25.61 4.92 -5.65
CA THR A 162 -25.49 5.35 -7.05
C THR A 162 -26.79 5.14 -7.84
N GLU A 163 -27.56 4.08 -7.53
CA GLU A 163 -28.85 3.77 -8.18
C GLU A 163 -30.02 4.58 -7.59
N GLY A 164 -29.89 5.07 -6.36
CA GLY A 164 -30.89 5.91 -5.68
C GLY A 164 -30.76 7.41 -5.94
N SER A 165 -29.77 7.84 -6.74
CA SER A 165 -29.50 9.24 -7.11
C SER A 165 -29.76 9.50 -8.59
#